data_AF-A0AAE9QZ88-F1
#
_entry.id   AF-A0AAE9QZ88-F1
#
_cell.length_a   1.000
_cell.length_b   1.000
_cell.length_c   1.000
_cell.angle_alpha   90.00
_cell.angle_beta   90.00
_cell.angle_gamma   90.00
#
_symmetry.space_group_name_H-M   'P 1'
#
loop_
_entity.id
_entity.type
_entity.pdbx_description
1 polymer ?
#
loop_
_entity_poly.entity_id
_entity_poly.type
_entity_poly.pdbx_seq_one_letter_code
_entity_poly.pdbx_strand_id
1 'polypeptide(L)'
;MQLKYNIYYKIEIDKLVIYQLLPEYRKFIISGNMETLKNYYHVLEELDAGDCELSSDHPLMNFLISKSMVMMQNIVNKDNDPFKRQLETFEAWDRKDILPEKYQERLANSTVLVIGVGGLGTPIVNMLCNIGIGKIVVADDDIIEISNLSRQFLYSFEDVGKSKVEVISSKLNKRKLSEIIPFNEKVKVDNVGEIIRKYDINLITGIDISESSERMQLIDKIADLKIPLVCVSEHSVGPLVENKIEFDKFKKFVSMKFPLQQDYLKKRSIKKKREMHPSIITDLSMVAALCVEDIYRYLSKLSKPRLLGNVYSLNPITFNYNIYEITDT
;
A
#
# COMPACT_ATOMS: atom_id res chain seq x y z
N MET A 1 -8.59 22.17 -33.71
CA MET A 1 -9.52 21.93 -32.57
C MET A 1 -8.68 21.91 -31.30
N GLN A 2 -8.84 22.89 -30.41
CA GLN A 2 -8.09 22.94 -29.15
C GLN A 2 -8.72 21.90 -28.21
N LEU A 3 -7.99 20.83 -27.89
CA LEU A 3 -8.49 19.76 -27.02
C LEU A 3 -8.71 20.34 -25.60
N LYS A 4 -9.90 20.15 -25.03
CA LYS A 4 -10.26 20.56 -23.66
C LYS A 4 -9.63 19.68 -22.56
N TYR A 5 -8.69 18.80 -22.92
CA TYR A 5 -8.14 17.79 -22.03
C TYR A 5 -6.64 17.99 -21.87
N ASN A 6 -6.13 17.73 -20.66
CA ASN A 6 -4.69 17.69 -20.41
C ASN A 6 -4.09 16.50 -21.16
N ILE A 7 -3.32 16.79 -22.20
CA ILE A 7 -2.63 15.80 -23.03
C ILE A 7 -1.39 15.34 -22.24
N TYR A 8 -1.31 14.03 -21.97
CA TYR A 8 -0.15 13.44 -21.31
C TYR A 8 0.98 13.21 -22.32
N TYR A 9 0.65 12.69 -23.51
CA TYR A 9 1.56 12.58 -24.66
C TYR A 9 0.83 12.76 -25.99
N LYS A 10 1.51 13.37 -26.98
CA LYS A 10 1.10 13.47 -28.39
C LYS A 10 2.13 12.70 -29.23
N ILE A 11 1.67 11.77 -30.07
CA ILE A 11 2.54 10.96 -30.92
C ILE A 11 1.99 10.94 -32.35
N GLU A 12 2.88 11.05 -33.32
CA GLU A 12 2.56 11.03 -34.75
C GLU A 12 3.15 9.76 -35.37
N ILE A 13 2.30 8.92 -35.99
CA ILE A 13 2.68 7.72 -36.74
C ILE A 13 2.10 7.90 -38.14
N ASP A 14 2.95 8.00 -39.15
CA ASP A 14 2.58 8.40 -40.51
C ASP A 14 1.71 9.67 -40.55
N LYS A 15 0.42 9.54 -40.89
CA LYS A 15 -0.59 10.63 -40.94
C LYS A 15 -1.54 10.63 -39.73
N LEU A 16 -1.26 9.81 -38.74
CA LEU A 16 -2.11 9.57 -37.57
C LEU A 16 -1.50 10.21 -36.33
N VAL A 17 -2.30 10.95 -35.58
CA VAL A 17 -1.91 11.61 -34.34
C VAL A 17 -2.73 11.02 -33.20
N ILE A 18 -2.04 10.44 -32.22
CA ILE A 18 -2.63 9.81 -31.03
C ILE A 18 -2.38 10.71 -29.82
N TYR A 19 -3.46 10.99 -29.09
CA TYR A 19 -3.40 11.67 -27.80
C TYR A 19 -3.71 10.69 -26.68
N GLN A 20 -2.79 10.57 -25.71
CA GLN A 20 -3.08 9.94 -24.43
C GLN A 20 -3.54 11.01 -23.45
N LEU A 21 -4.73 10.85 -22.87
CA LEU A 21 -5.24 11.73 -21.82
C LEU A 21 -4.71 11.27 -20.45
N LEU A 22 -4.82 12.14 -19.43
CA LEU A 22 -4.37 11.84 -18.07
C LEU A 22 -4.88 10.47 -17.54
N PRO A 23 -4.15 9.83 -16.60
CA PRO A 23 -4.40 8.46 -16.12
C PRO A 23 -5.83 8.17 -15.63
N GLU A 24 -6.55 9.21 -15.21
CA GLU A 24 -7.94 9.14 -14.72
C GLU A 24 -8.94 8.72 -15.81
N TYR A 25 -8.59 8.93 -17.07
CA TYR A 25 -9.39 8.52 -18.22
C TYR A 25 -8.46 7.85 -19.22
N ARG A 26 -8.41 6.52 -19.22
CA ARG A 26 -7.81 5.70 -20.29
C ARG A 26 -8.61 5.85 -21.59
N LYS A 27 -8.70 7.06 -22.12
CA LYS A 27 -9.32 7.40 -23.40
C LYS A 27 -8.23 7.92 -24.32
N PHE A 28 -8.11 7.27 -25.47
CA PHE A 28 -7.26 7.74 -26.55
C PHE A 28 -8.12 8.47 -27.57
N ILE A 29 -7.62 9.61 -28.03
CA ILE A 29 -8.21 10.28 -29.19
C ILE A 29 -7.26 9.99 -30.34
N ILE A 30 -7.74 9.17 -31.27
CA ILE A 30 -7.06 8.90 -32.54
C ILE A 30 -7.58 9.92 -33.55
N SER A 31 -6.67 10.68 -34.15
CA SER A 31 -7.01 11.70 -35.14
C SER A 31 -6.19 11.52 -36.40
N GLY A 32 -6.83 11.67 -37.56
CA GLY A 32 -6.23 11.49 -38.87
C GLY A 32 -7.24 11.86 -39.95
N ASN A 33 -6.82 11.90 -41.21
CA ASN A 33 -7.78 12.03 -42.30
C ASN A 33 -8.66 10.77 -42.42
N MET A 34 -9.85 10.89 -43.01
CA MET A 34 -10.84 9.80 -43.05
C MET A 34 -10.33 8.51 -43.72
N GLU A 35 -9.45 8.63 -44.71
CA GLU A 35 -8.84 7.49 -45.39
C GLU A 35 -7.88 6.73 -44.47
N THR A 36 -7.07 7.47 -43.69
CA THR A 36 -6.18 6.88 -42.68
C THR A 36 -6.99 6.24 -41.57
N LEU A 37 -8.00 6.92 -41.03
CA LEU A 37 -8.84 6.37 -39.97
C LEU A 37 -9.57 5.08 -40.40
N LYS A 38 -10.01 4.99 -41.66
CA LYS A 38 -10.63 3.77 -42.21
C LYS A 38 -9.67 2.58 -42.23
N ASN A 39 -8.38 2.80 -42.51
CA ASN A 39 -7.37 1.74 -42.52
C ASN A 39 -7.12 1.13 -41.13
N TYR A 40 -7.39 1.91 -40.07
CA TYR A 40 -7.22 1.47 -38.67
C TYR A 40 -8.56 1.10 -38.00
N TYR A 41 -9.71 1.41 -38.63
CA TYR A 41 -11.03 1.23 -38.05
C TYR A 41 -11.35 -0.23 -37.72
N HIS A 42 -11.02 -1.15 -38.63
CA HIS A 42 -11.20 -2.59 -38.42
C HIS A 42 -10.38 -3.10 -37.23
N VAL A 43 -9.12 -2.67 -37.13
CA VAL A 43 -8.24 -3.02 -36.00
C VAL A 43 -8.79 -2.50 -34.67
N LEU A 44 -9.40 -1.31 -34.66
CA LEU A 44 -10.00 -0.72 -33.46
C LEU A 44 -11.32 -1.41 -33.08
N GLU A 45 -12.17 -1.79 -34.04
CA GLU A 45 -13.40 -2.58 -33.78
C GLU A 45 -13.07 -3.99 -33.28
N GLU A 46 -12.08 -4.67 -33.87
CA GLU A 46 -11.63 -6.00 -33.40
C GLU A 46 -11.02 -5.94 -31.99
N LEU A 47 -10.27 -4.87 -31.68
CA LEU A 47 -9.77 -4.62 -30.34
C LEU A 47 -10.89 -4.34 -29.33
N ASP A 48 -11.93 -3.59 -29.71
CA ASP A 48 -13.10 -3.28 -28.85
C ASP A 48 -13.99 -4.53 -28.64
N ALA A 49 -14.07 -5.40 -29.65
CA ALA A 49 -14.77 -6.69 -29.57
C ALA A 49 -14.00 -7.77 -28.77
N GLY A 50 -12.69 -7.59 -28.57
CA GLY A 50 -11.82 -8.56 -27.91
C GLY A 50 -11.34 -9.72 -28.80
N ASP A 51 -11.61 -9.65 -30.11
CA ASP A 51 -11.40 -10.72 -31.10
C ASP A 51 -10.14 -10.48 -31.96
N CYS A 52 -9.01 -10.18 -31.32
CA CYS A 52 -7.81 -9.78 -32.05
C CYS A 52 -6.87 -10.95 -32.38
N GLU A 53 -7.01 -11.54 -33.58
CA GLU A 53 -5.99 -12.37 -34.24
C GLU A 53 -5.05 -11.54 -35.14
N LEU A 54 -4.74 -10.29 -34.76
CA LEU A 54 -3.91 -9.42 -35.59
C LEU A 54 -2.43 -9.79 -35.54
N SER A 55 -1.78 -9.78 -36.70
CA SER A 55 -0.33 -9.98 -36.85
C SER A 55 0.45 -8.89 -36.09
N SER A 56 1.52 -9.31 -35.41
CA SER A 56 2.48 -8.43 -34.71
C SER A 56 3.17 -7.41 -35.62
N ASP A 57 3.00 -7.48 -36.94
CA ASP A 57 3.67 -6.59 -37.89
C ASP A 57 2.89 -5.29 -38.15
N HIS A 58 1.67 -5.15 -37.62
CA HIS A 58 0.86 -3.96 -37.84
C HIS A 58 1.40 -2.75 -37.02
N PRO A 59 1.68 -1.58 -37.63
CA PRO A 59 2.28 -0.42 -36.94
C PRO A 59 1.52 0.05 -35.69
N LEU A 60 0.18 0.03 -35.74
CA LEU A 60 -0.65 0.34 -34.57
C LEU A 60 -0.53 -0.73 -33.48
N MET A 61 -0.43 -2.02 -33.83
CA MET A 61 -0.29 -3.10 -32.84
C MET A 61 1.08 -3.05 -32.17
N ASN A 62 2.14 -2.85 -32.96
CA ASN A 62 3.49 -2.58 -32.45
C ASN A 62 3.52 -1.37 -31.52
N PHE A 63 2.82 -0.30 -31.88
CA PHE A 63 2.67 0.86 -31.00
C PHE A 63 1.96 0.52 -29.69
N LEU A 64 0.79 -0.13 -29.76
CA LEU A 64 -0.01 -0.49 -28.59
C LEU A 64 0.76 -1.41 -27.64
N ILE A 65 1.50 -2.39 -28.17
CA ILE A 65 2.41 -3.26 -27.41
C ILE A 65 3.54 -2.44 -26.78
N SER A 66 4.20 -1.55 -27.55
CA SER A 66 5.30 -0.70 -27.05
C SER A 66 4.90 0.29 -25.96
N LYS A 67 3.60 0.49 -25.73
CA LYS A 67 3.02 1.36 -24.71
C LYS A 67 2.28 0.58 -23.62
N SER A 68 2.45 -0.74 -23.58
CA SER A 68 1.80 -1.63 -22.60
C SER A 68 0.26 -1.54 -22.64
N MET A 69 -0.31 -1.15 -23.78
CA MET A 69 -1.76 -0.94 -23.91
C MET A 69 -2.51 -2.20 -24.33
N VAL A 70 -1.81 -3.11 -25.01
CA VAL A 70 -2.30 -4.43 -25.41
C VAL A 70 -1.21 -5.42 -25.02
N MET A 71 -1.58 -6.46 -24.26
CA MET A 71 -0.70 -7.58 -23.98
C MET A 71 -1.13 -8.79 -24.81
N MET A 72 -0.18 -9.43 -25.50
CA MET A 72 -0.40 -10.75 -26.07
C MET A 72 -0.41 -11.78 -24.93
N GLN A 73 -1.61 -12.20 -24.53
CA GLN A 73 -1.78 -13.27 -23.55
C GLN A 73 -2.38 -14.50 -24.22
N ASN A 74 -1.85 -15.68 -23.90
CA ASN A 74 -2.65 -16.89 -23.96
C ASN A 74 -3.71 -16.76 -22.85
N ILE A 75 -4.98 -16.65 -23.22
CA ILE A 75 -6.10 -16.53 -22.27
C ILE A 75 -6.16 -17.81 -21.44
N VAL A 76 -5.43 -17.86 -20.34
CA VAL A 76 -5.65 -18.87 -19.30
C VAL A 76 -6.88 -18.41 -18.55
N ASN A 77 -7.99 -19.12 -18.74
CA ASN A 77 -9.25 -18.77 -18.11
C ASN A 77 -9.11 -18.91 -16.57
N LYS A 78 -8.96 -17.77 -15.88
CA LYS A 78 -8.76 -17.65 -14.43
C LYS A 78 -9.99 -17.05 -13.74
N ASP A 79 -11.20 -17.43 -14.16
CA ASP A 79 -12.44 -16.86 -13.58
C ASP A 79 -12.58 -17.05 -12.06
N ASN A 80 -11.81 -17.96 -11.46
CA ASN A 80 -11.81 -18.23 -10.02
C ASN A 80 -10.62 -17.63 -9.24
N ASP A 81 -9.79 -16.78 -9.85
CA ASP A 81 -8.71 -16.10 -9.12
C ASP A 81 -9.29 -14.95 -8.26
N PRO A 82 -9.16 -15.00 -6.91
CA PRO A 82 -9.68 -13.95 -6.03
C PRO A 82 -9.03 -12.58 -6.25
N PHE A 83 -7.86 -12.53 -6.90
CA PHE A 83 -7.12 -11.30 -7.19
C PHE A 83 -7.33 -10.76 -8.61
N LYS A 84 -8.24 -11.31 -9.43
CA LYS A 84 -8.47 -10.89 -10.82
C LYS A 84 -8.56 -9.36 -11.01
N ARG A 85 -9.39 -8.68 -10.22
CA ARG A 85 -9.53 -7.20 -10.26
C ARG A 85 -8.27 -6.44 -9.84
N GLN A 86 -7.50 -7.02 -8.92
CA GLN A 86 -6.22 -6.45 -8.49
C GLN A 86 -5.16 -6.58 -9.59
N LEU A 87 -5.14 -7.70 -10.31
CA LEU A 87 -4.26 -7.90 -11.47
C LEU A 87 -4.55 -6.87 -12.57
N GLU A 88 -5.84 -6.63 -12.88
CA GLU A 88 -6.25 -5.54 -13.79
C GLU A 88 -5.76 -4.17 -13.32
N THR A 89 -5.71 -3.93 -12.01
CA THR A 89 -5.15 -2.68 -11.45
C THR A 89 -3.64 -2.59 -11.62
N PHE A 90 -2.91 -3.70 -11.43
CA PHE A 90 -1.46 -3.74 -11.66
C PHE A 90 -1.11 -3.52 -13.12
N GLU A 91 -1.80 -4.21 -14.03
CA GLU A 91 -1.75 -3.92 -15.46
C GLU A 91 -2.07 -2.45 -15.73
N ALA A 92 -3.03 -1.90 -15.00
CA ALA A 92 -3.45 -0.54 -15.26
C ALA A 92 -2.35 0.51 -14.97
N TRP A 93 -1.48 0.20 -14.01
CA TRP A 93 -0.52 1.12 -13.42
C TRP A 93 0.93 0.79 -13.75
N ASP A 94 1.18 -0.39 -14.31
CA ASP A 94 2.49 -0.80 -14.75
C ASP A 94 3.03 0.14 -15.84
N ARG A 95 4.34 0.38 -15.77
CA ARG A 95 5.10 1.17 -16.75
C ARG A 95 6.38 0.44 -17.17
N LYS A 96 6.51 -0.84 -16.82
CA LYS A 96 7.74 -1.64 -16.93
C LYS A 96 7.56 -2.88 -17.80
N ASP A 97 6.40 -3.06 -18.42
CA ASP A 97 6.04 -4.22 -19.23
C ASP A 97 6.19 -5.56 -18.47
N ILE A 98 5.79 -5.57 -17.19
CA ILE A 98 5.80 -6.75 -16.34
C ILE A 98 4.39 -7.32 -16.25
N LEU A 99 4.26 -8.63 -16.48
CA LEU A 99 2.99 -9.35 -16.32
C LEU A 99 2.40 -9.12 -14.91
N PRO A 100 1.11 -8.79 -14.78
CA PRO A 100 0.43 -8.55 -13.50
C PRO A 100 0.66 -9.63 -12.45
N GLU A 101 0.70 -10.90 -12.87
CA GLU A 101 0.96 -12.04 -12.00
C GLU A 101 2.31 -11.98 -11.31
N LYS A 102 3.32 -11.36 -11.91
CA LYS A 102 4.64 -11.19 -11.28
C LYS A 102 4.59 -10.22 -10.11
N TYR A 103 3.71 -9.23 -10.16
CA TYR A 103 3.46 -8.37 -9.02
C TYR A 103 2.77 -9.13 -7.89
N GLN A 104 1.76 -9.93 -8.21
CA GLN A 104 1.09 -10.79 -7.22
C GLN A 104 2.01 -11.85 -6.64
N GLU A 105 2.84 -12.51 -7.46
CA GLU A 105 3.81 -13.51 -7.03
C GLU A 105 4.80 -12.93 -6.00
N ARG A 106 5.26 -11.68 -6.21
CA ARG A 106 6.12 -11.00 -5.24
C ARG A 106 5.41 -10.75 -3.91
N LEU A 107 4.13 -10.35 -3.94
CA LEU A 107 3.33 -10.19 -2.71
C LEU A 107 3.13 -11.54 -1.99
N ALA A 108 2.79 -12.58 -2.74
CA ALA A 108 2.59 -13.95 -2.23
C ALA A 108 3.87 -14.57 -1.67
N ASN A 109 5.05 -14.14 -2.13
CA ASN A 109 6.34 -14.56 -1.60
C ASN A 109 6.85 -13.66 -0.46
N SER A 110 6.11 -12.63 -0.07
CA SER A 110 6.51 -11.71 0.98
C SER A 110 5.96 -12.13 2.35
N THR A 111 6.76 -11.89 3.40
CA THR A 111 6.36 -11.98 4.79
C THR A 111 6.39 -10.60 5.46
N VAL A 112 5.29 -10.20 6.08
CA VAL A 112 5.18 -8.93 6.81
C VAL A 112 4.97 -9.17 8.29
N LEU A 113 5.71 -8.47 9.14
CA LEU A 113 5.46 -8.40 10.59
C LEU A 113 4.65 -7.14 10.91
N VAL A 114 3.48 -7.32 11.52
CA VAL A 114 2.66 -6.21 12.04
C VAL A 114 2.76 -6.21 13.56
N ILE A 115 3.37 -5.16 14.10
CA ILE A 115 3.54 -4.96 15.54
C ILE A 115 2.38 -4.12 16.07
N GLY A 116 1.53 -4.74 16.87
CA GLY A 116 0.27 -4.22 17.38
C GLY A 116 -0.89 -4.47 16.41
N VAL A 117 -1.93 -5.13 16.89
CA VAL A 117 -3.22 -5.35 16.18
C VAL A 117 -4.39 -4.63 16.86
N GLY A 118 -4.09 -3.44 17.40
CA GLY A 118 -5.08 -2.49 17.89
C GLY A 118 -5.79 -1.72 16.76
N GLY A 119 -6.10 -0.45 17.01
CA GLY A 119 -6.91 0.38 16.10
C GLY A 119 -6.34 0.57 14.68
N LEU A 120 -5.02 0.76 14.55
CA LEU A 120 -4.34 0.84 13.24
C LEU A 120 -3.99 -0.54 12.69
N GLY A 121 -3.50 -1.43 13.56
CA GLY A 121 -3.06 -2.76 13.14
C GLY A 121 -4.18 -3.63 12.57
N THR A 122 -5.39 -3.57 13.14
CA THR A 122 -6.54 -4.33 12.65
C THR A 122 -6.84 -4.07 11.16
N PRO A 123 -7.05 -2.82 10.70
CA PRO A 123 -7.22 -2.54 9.28
C PRO A 123 -5.98 -2.86 8.44
N ILE A 124 -4.76 -2.63 8.95
CA ILE A 124 -3.51 -2.97 8.24
C ILE A 124 -3.46 -4.47 7.92
N VAL A 125 -3.60 -5.34 8.92
CA VAL A 125 -3.58 -6.81 8.73
C VAL A 125 -4.69 -7.25 7.78
N ASN A 126 -5.89 -6.71 7.94
CA ASN A 126 -7.02 -7.03 7.05
C ASN A 126 -6.70 -6.69 5.59
N MET A 127 -6.13 -5.51 5.33
CA MET A 127 -5.80 -5.07 3.97
C MET A 127 -4.61 -5.82 3.41
N LEU A 128 -3.55 -6.09 4.19
CA LEU A 128 -2.42 -6.93 3.79
C LEU A 128 -2.88 -8.34 3.40
N CYS A 129 -3.84 -8.90 4.15
CA CYS A 129 -4.44 -10.19 3.83
C CYS A 129 -5.21 -10.14 2.50
N ASN A 130 -6.00 -9.09 2.30
CA ASN A 130 -6.83 -8.93 1.10
C ASN A 130 -6.02 -8.66 -0.17
N ILE A 131 -4.81 -8.09 -0.08
CA ILE A 131 -3.92 -7.93 -1.25
C ILE A 131 -3.08 -9.18 -1.55
N GLY A 132 -3.15 -10.21 -0.70
CA GLY A 132 -2.46 -11.48 -0.90
C GLY A 132 -0.99 -11.46 -0.52
N ILE A 133 -0.62 -10.80 0.59
CA ILE A 133 0.69 -11.04 1.21
C ILE A 133 0.79 -12.52 1.60
N GLY A 134 1.90 -13.19 1.30
CA GLY A 134 2.08 -14.61 1.59
C GLY A 134 1.86 -14.95 3.06
N LYS A 135 2.67 -14.33 3.92
CA LYS A 135 2.66 -14.54 5.36
C LYS A 135 2.56 -13.24 6.13
N ILE A 136 1.70 -13.19 7.14
CA ILE A 136 1.55 -12.03 8.01
C ILE A 136 1.72 -12.50 9.46
N VAL A 137 2.85 -12.13 10.06
CA VAL A 137 3.08 -12.35 11.49
C VAL A 137 2.44 -11.19 12.23
N VAL A 138 1.50 -11.48 13.11
CA VAL A 138 0.80 -10.47 13.92
C VAL A 138 1.25 -10.58 15.36
N ALA A 139 1.84 -9.51 15.89
CA ALA A 139 2.42 -9.49 17.23
C ALA A 139 1.72 -8.49 18.13
N ASP A 140 1.08 -8.95 19.20
CA ASP A 140 0.37 -8.13 20.19
C ASP A 140 0.14 -9.00 21.43
N ASP A 141 0.33 -8.44 22.62
CA ASP A 141 0.16 -9.12 23.91
C ASP A 141 -1.16 -8.77 24.63
N ASP A 142 -2.01 -7.94 24.02
CA ASP A 142 -3.29 -7.55 24.60
C ASP A 142 -4.39 -8.59 24.37
N ILE A 143 -5.40 -8.52 25.25
CA ILE A 143 -6.69 -9.15 25.08
C ILE A 143 -7.73 -8.17 24.50
N ILE A 144 -8.81 -8.72 23.96
CA ILE A 144 -9.92 -7.95 23.40
C ILE A 144 -10.79 -7.40 24.52
N GLU A 145 -11.00 -6.08 24.52
CA GLU A 145 -11.93 -5.41 25.42
C GLU A 145 -13.17 -4.90 24.68
N ILE A 146 -14.27 -4.68 25.41
CA ILE A 146 -15.50 -4.06 24.86
C ILE A 146 -15.19 -2.71 24.20
N SER A 147 -14.28 -1.92 24.79
CA SER A 147 -13.84 -0.62 24.28
C SER A 147 -13.20 -0.70 22.89
N ASN A 148 -12.72 -1.88 22.48
CA ASN A 148 -12.01 -2.10 21.23
C ASN A 148 -12.98 -2.27 20.05
N LEU A 149 -14.18 -2.79 20.30
CA LEU A 149 -15.13 -3.22 19.27
C LEU A 149 -15.57 -2.09 18.32
N SER A 150 -15.61 -0.84 18.79
CA SER A 150 -16.00 0.32 17.96
C SER A 150 -14.97 0.70 16.90
N ARG A 151 -13.72 0.24 17.02
CA ARG A 151 -12.61 0.62 16.11
C ARG A 151 -11.78 -0.54 15.58
N GLN A 152 -11.97 -1.75 16.11
CA GLN A 152 -11.24 -2.95 15.75
C GLN A 152 -12.25 -3.98 15.21
N PHE A 153 -12.71 -3.75 13.98
CA PHE A 153 -13.86 -4.42 13.36
C PHE A 153 -13.70 -5.93 13.10
N LEU A 154 -12.51 -6.49 13.31
CA LEU A 154 -12.30 -7.93 13.25
C LEU A 154 -12.66 -8.64 14.56
N TYR A 155 -13.00 -7.92 15.63
CA TYR A 155 -13.45 -8.49 16.90
C TYR A 155 -14.96 -8.34 17.06
N SER A 156 -15.59 -9.31 17.70
CA SER A 156 -17.00 -9.25 18.07
C SER A 156 -17.17 -9.38 19.59
N PHE A 157 -18.40 -9.21 20.09
CA PHE A 157 -18.69 -9.34 21.52
C PHE A 157 -18.31 -10.72 22.07
N GLU A 158 -18.43 -11.77 21.26
CA GLU A 158 -18.07 -13.15 21.62
C GLU A 158 -16.56 -13.36 21.77
N ASP A 159 -15.74 -12.39 21.35
CA ASP A 159 -14.29 -12.45 21.42
C ASP A 159 -13.70 -11.70 22.61
N VAL A 160 -14.52 -10.96 23.37
CA VAL A 160 -14.07 -10.23 24.56
C VAL A 160 -13.39 -11.18 25.54
N GLY A 161 -12.21 -10.79 26.04
CA GLY A 161 -11.37 -11.58 26.93
C GLY A 161 -10.42 -12.56 26.24
N LYS A 162 -10.50 -12.74 24.92
CA LYS A 162 -9.55 -13.56 24.15
C LYS A 162 -8.35 -12.73 23.68
N SER A 163 -7.24 -13.40 23.36
CA SER A 163 -6.08 -12.77 22.73
C SER A 163 -6.45 -12.17 21.37
N LYS A 164 -6.00 -10.93 21.11
CA LYS A 164 -6.22 -10.24 19.84
C LYS A 164 -5.62 -11.00 18.67
N VAL A 165 -4.36 -11.45 18.80
CA VAL A 165 -3.64 -12.13 17.71
C VAL A 165 -4.24 -13.48 17.36
N GLU A 166 -4.75 -14.23 18.34
CA GLU A 166 -5.38 -15.53 18.08
C GLU A 166 -6.70 -15.36 17.31
N VAL A 167 -7.53 -14.41 17.72
CA VAL A 167 -8.83 -14.16 17.09
C VAL A 167 -8.65 -13.62 15.66
N ILE A 168 -7.78 -12.62 15.46
CA ILE A 168 -7.55 -12.03 14.14
C ILE A 168 -6.98 -13.07 13.17
N SER A 169 -6.03 -13.90 13.62
CA SER A 169 -5.43 -14.96 12.82
C SER A 169 -6.45 -16.02 12.45
N SER A 170 -7.27 -16.48 13.41
CA SER A 170 -8.33 -17.46 13.15
C SER A 170 -9.35 -16.96 12.13
N LYS A 171 -9.79 -15.70 12.22
CA LYS A 171 -10.79 -15.14 11.30
C LYS A 171 -10.25 -14.93 9.89
N LEU A 172 -9.02 -14.45 9.76
CA LEU A 172 -8.42 -14.14 8.46
C LEU A 172 -7.91 -15.39 7.73
N ASN A 173 -7.35 -16.37 8.43
CA ASN A 173 -6.93 -17.64 7.82
C ASN A 173 -8.09 -18.39 7.13
N LYS A 174 -9.33 -18.23 7.61
CA LYS A 174 -10.53 -18.79 6.95
C LYS A 174 -10.76 -18.26 5.54
N ARG A 175 -10.24 -17.07 5.22
CA ARG A 175 -10.36 -16.47 3.87
C ARG A 175 -9.43 -17.12 2.85
N LYS A 176 -8.37 -17.80 3.30
CA LYS A 176 -7.36 -18.48 2.45
C LYS A 176 -6.71 -17.54 1.42
N LEU A 177 -6.53 -16.26 1.77
CA LEU A 177 -5.80 -15.29 0.94
C LEU A 177 -4.34 -15.11 1.38
N SER A 178 -4.05 -15.36 2.65
CA SER A 178 -2.74 -15.25 3.29
C SER A 178 -2.64 -16.23 4.47
N GLU A 179 -1.43 -16.61 4.85
CA GLU A 179 -1.15 -17.28 6.12
C GLU A 179 -0.94 -16.24 7.23
N ILE A 180 -1.80 -16.25 8.25
CA ILE A 180 -1.71 -15.34 9.41
C ILE A 180 -1.17 -16.11 10.61
N ILE A 181 -0.05 -15.64 11.15
CA ILE A 181 0.68 -16.31 12.22
C ILE A 181 0.58 -15.45 13.50
N PRO A 182 -0.09 -15.95 14.56
CA PRO A 182 -0.16 -15.22 15.82
C PRO A 182 1.17 -15.28 16.56
N PHE A 183 1.59 -14.14 17.10
CA PHE A 183 2.70 -14.01 18.04
C PHE A 183 2.19 -13.27 19.28
N ASN A 184 1.72 -14.00 20.28
CA ASN A 184 1.04 -13.47 21.46
C ASN A 184 2.01 -12.94 22.52
N GLU A 185 2.95 -12.10 22.10
CA GLU A 185 3.97 -11.49 22.94
C GLU A 185 4.31 -10.09 22.41
N LYS A 186 4.76 -9.22 23.32
CA LYS A 186 5.27 -7.90 22.95
C LYS A 186 6.59 -8.03 22.18
N VAL A 187 6.68 -7.36 21.03
CA VAL A 187 7.96 -7.23 20.30
C VAL A 187 8.87 -6.23 21.01
N LYS A 188 10.11 -6.65 21.25
CA LYS A 188 11.14 -5.95 22.01
C LYS A 188 12.48 -6.05 21.29
N VAL A 189 13.43 -5.25 21.74
CA VAL A 189 14.79 -5.19 21.18
C VAL A 189 15.51 -6.55 21.22
N ASP A 190 15.25 -7.34 22.26
CA ASP A 190 15.87 -8.65 22.49
C ASP A 190 15.30 -9.76 21.60
N ASN A 191 13.98 -9.77 21.34
CA ASN A 191 13.32 -10.83 20.57
C ASN A 191 13.16 -10.52 19.07
N VAL A 192 13.15 -9.24 18.65
CA VAL A 192 12.83 -8.86 17.26
C VAL A 192 13.75 -9.51 16.23
N GLY A 193 15.03 -9.68 16.55
CA GLY A 193 15.99 -10.33 15.67
C GLY A 193 15.73 -11.82 15.47
N GLU A 194 15.22 -12.51 16.49
CA GLU A 194 14.80 -13.90 16.36
C GLU A 194 13.51 -14.02 15.55
N ILE A 195 12.52 -13.16 15.81
CA ILE A 195 11.26 -13.10 15.05
C ILE A 195 11.55 -12.91 13.56
N ILE A 196 12.40 -11.93 13.21
CA ILE A 196 12.79 -11.65 11.83
C ILE A 196 13.37 -12.90 11.15
N ARG A 197 14.32 -13.58 11.80
CA ARG A 197 14.96 -14.78 11.24
C ARG A 197 14.01 -15.97 11.14
N LYS A 198 13.20 -16.20 12.16
CA LYS A 198 12.30 -17.36 12.27
C LYS A 198 11.24 -17.35 11.17
N TYR A 199 10.74 -16.16 10.83
CA TYR A 199 9.63 -16.00 9.89
C TYR A 199 10.06 -15.45 8.52
N ASP A 200 11.35 -15.17 8.31
CA ASP A 200 11.88 -14.56 7.09
C ASP A 200 11.15 -13.24 6.74
N ILE A 201 11.12 -12.32 7.72
CA ILE A 201 10.39 -11.05 7.60
C ILE A 201 11.04 -10.16 6.53
N ASN A 202 10.26 -9.72 5.55
CA ASN A 202 10.71 -8.81 4.50
C ASN A 202 10.36 -7.34 4.77
N LEU A 203 9.35 -7.07 5.60
CA LEU A 203 8.94 -5.71 5.99
C LEU A 203 8.24 -5.72 7.35
N ILE A 204 8.42 -4.64 8.12
CA ILE A 204 7.77 -4.43 9.42
C ILE A 204 6.85 -3.21 9.34
N THR A 205 5.71 -3.24 10.03
CA THR A 205 4.87 -2.06 10.25
C THR A 205 4.11 -2.13 11.58
N GLY A 206 3.26 -1.13 11.86
CA GLY A 206 2.44 -1.04 13.08
C GLY A 206 3.09 -0.29 14.24
N ILE A 207 4.36 0.11 14.11
CA ILE A 207 5.06 0.90 15.13
C ILE A 207 4.62 2.37 15.09
N ASP A 208 4.22 2.89 16.24
CA ASP A 208 3.77 4.28 16.42
C ASP A 208 4.90 5.32 16.22
N ILE A 209 4.59 6.42 15.52
CA ILE A 209 5.49 7.58 15.35
C ILE A 209 5.50 8.41 16.65
N SER A 210 6.38 8.07 17.59
CA SER A 210 6.45 8.74 18.90
C SER A 210 7.86 8.77 19.49
N GLU A 211 8.14 9.75 20.36
CA GLU A 211 9.43 9.92 21.07
C GLU A 211 9.71 8.87 22.17
N SER A 212 9.00 7.74 22.18
CA SER A 212 9.20 6.70 23.19
C SER A 212 10.59 6.08 23.06
N SER A 213 11.39 6.13 24.13
CA SER A 213 12.74 5.55 24.16
C SER A 213 12.75 4.06 23.80
N GLU A 214 11.81 3.28 24.35
CA GLU A 214 11.65 1.85 24.03
C GLU A 214 11.37 1.62 22.54
N ARG A 215 10.45 2.41 21.95
CA ARG A 215 10.15 2.29 20.51
C ARG A 215 11.34 2.72 19.65
N MET A 216 12.01 3.81 20.01
CA MET A 216 13.18 4.26 19.25
C MET A 216 14.31 3.24 19.30
N GLN A 217 14.54 2.57 20.43
CA GLN A 217 15.51 1.47 20.53
C GLN A 217 15.09 0.26 19.69
N LEU A 218 13.80 -0.09 19.67
CA LEU A 218 13.29 -1.16 18.83
C LEU A 218 13.50 -0.86 17.34
N ILE A 219 13.20 0.37 16.92
CA ILE A 219 13.38 0.77 15.53
C ILE A 219 14.88 0.82 15.18
N ASP A 220 15.73 1.34 16.08
CA ASP A 220 17.19 1.30 15.96
C ASP A 220 17.69 -0.13 15.66
N LYS A 221 17.17 -1.11 16.43
CA LYS A 221 17.50 -2.52 16.26
C LYS A 221 17.01 -3.08 14.91
N ILE A 222 15.82 -2.71 14.47
CA ILE A 222 15.27 -3.11 13.16
C ILE A 222 16.12 -2.55 12.01
N ALA A 223 16.54 -1.29 12.11
CA ALA A 223 17.40 -0.65 11.12
C ALA A 223 18.77 -1.32 11.02
N ASP A 224 19.37 -1.71 12.16
CA ASP A 224 20.63 -2.47 12.19
C ASP A 224 20.51 -3.84 11.50
N LEU A 225 19.31 -4.45 11.55
CA LEU A 225 18.98 -5.70 10.87
C LEU A 225 18.64 -5.51 9.38
N LYS A 226 18.61 -4.27 8.89
CA LYS A 226 18.33 -3.89 7.49
C LYS A 226 16.97 -4.39 6.99
N ILE A 227 15.98 -4.43 7.88
CA ILE A 227 14.61 -4.75 7.50
C ILE A 227 13.84 -3.45 7.28
N PRO A 228 13.20 -3.27 6.11
CA PRO A 228 12.33 -2.13 5.83
C PRO A 228 11.24 -1.98 6.89
N LEU A 229 11.01 -0.75 7.34
CA LEU A 229 9.98 -0.42 8.31
C LEU A 229 9.11 0.71 7.81
N VAL A 230 7.78 0.55 7.95
CA VAL A 230 6.81 1.63 7.78
C VAL A 230 6.17 1.96 9.13
N CYS A 231 6.39 3.19 9.61
CA CYS A 231 5.74 3.69 10.81
C CYS A 231 4.34 4.25 10.51
N VAL A 232 3.48 4.25 11.53
CA VAL A 232 2.12 4.78 11.45
C VAL A 232 1.76 5.50 12.74
N SER A 233 0.82 6.42 12.72
CA SER A 233 0.15 6.99 13.90
C SER A 233 -1.27 7.40 13.51
N GLU A 234 -2.11 7.79 14.47
CA GLU A 234 -3.55 8.06 14.21
C GLU A 234 -3.82 8.98 13.00
N HIS A 235 -2.91 9.91 12.74
CA HIS A 235 -3.05 10.92 11.69
C HIS A 235 -1.82 11.01 10.78
N SER A 236 -0.90 10.05 10.85
CA SER A 236 0.31 10.11 10.02
C SER A 236 0.79 8.73 9.62
N VAL A 237 1.43 8.67 8.46
CA VAL A 237 1.95 7.44 7.87
C VAL A 237 3.33 7.70 7.30
N GLY A 238 4.20 6.72 7.45
CA GLY A 238 5.60 6.81 7.11
C GLY A 238 6.49 7.26 8.28
N PRO A 239 7.79 7.38 8.04
CA PRO A 239 8.44 7.06 6.77
C PRO A 239 8.46 5.55 6.52
N LEU A 240 8.68 5.18 5.26
CA LEU A 240 9.30 3.91 4.91
C LEU A 240 10.81 4.13 4.98
N VAL A 241 11.48 3.39 5.85
CA VAL A 241 12.94 3.45 6.06
C VAL A 241 13.57 2.09 5.80
N GLU A 242 14.70 2.08 5.10
CA GLU A 242 15.36 0.85 4.65
C GLU A 242 16.78 0.70 5.20
N ASN A 243 17.39 1.80 5.65
CA ASN A 243 18.77 1.81 6.08
C ASN A 243 18.99 2.70 7.32
N LYS A 244 20.16 2.53 7.95
CA LYS A 244 20.53 3.23 9.18
C LYS A 244 20.55 4.76 9.01
N ILE A 245 20.96 5.26 7.85
CA ILE A 245 21.05 6.70 7.59
C ILE A 245 19.63 7.31 7.59
N GLU A 246 18.69 6.71 6.87
CA GLU A 246 17.29 7.16 6.88
C GLU A 246 16.66 7.05 8.27
N PHE A 247 17.04 6.01 9.02
CA PHE A 247 16.59 5.86 10.38
C PHE A 247 17.10 6.99 11.30
N ASP A 248 18.38 7.37 11.21
CA ASP A 248 18.94 8.46 12.02
C ASP A 248 18.24 9.80 11.70
N LYS A 249 17.93 10.04 10.42
CA LYS A 249 17.10 11.18 9.99
C LYS A 249 15.69 11.12 10.59
N PHE A 250 15.06 9.95 10.58
CA PHE A 250 13.74 9.77 11.18
C PHE A 250 13.75 10.03 12.70
N LYS A 251 14.76 9.53 13.41
CA LYS A 251 14.91 9.75 14.85
C LYS A 251 15.06 11.24 15.18
N LYS A 252 15.87 11.96 14.41
CA LYS A 252 15.99 13.42 14.51
C LYS A 252 14.65 14.09 14.23
N PHE A 253 13.97 13.70 13.14
CA PHE A 253 12.66 14.22 12.76
C PHE A 253 11.62 14.09 13.89
N VAL A 254 11.51 12.91 14.51
CA VAL A 254 10.56 12.69 15.61
C VAL A 254 10.90 13.55 16.83
N SER A 255 12.19 13.71 17.17
CA SER A 255 12.64 14.55 18.29
C SER A 255 12.35 16.04 18.12
N MET A 256 12.16 16.51 16.88
CA MET A 256 11.85 17.90 16.58
C MET A 256 10.36 18.22 16.76
N LYS A 257 9.51 17.21 17.07
CA LYS A 257 8.07 17.33 17.31
C LYS A 257 7.38 18.17 16.23
N PHE A 258 7.05 17.56 15.10
CA PHE A 258 6.41 18.29 13.99
C PHE A 258 5.04 18.89 14.40
N PRO A 259 4.59 19.99 13.76
CA PRO A 259 3.61 20.93 14.32
C PRO A 259 2.27 20.31 14.76
N LEU A 260 1.74 19.36 14.00
CA LEU A 260 0.44 18.73 14.28
C LEU A 260 0.45 17.89 15.57
N GLN A 261 1.54 17.15 15.83
CA GLN A 261 1.66 16.38 17.07
C GLN A 261 1.80 17.30 18.28
N GLN A 262 2.51 18.43 18.15
CA GLN A 262 2.60 19.44 19.22
C GLN A 262 1.24 20.05 19.54
N ASP A 263 0.48 20.47 18.53
CA ASP A 263 -0.82 21.10 18.74
C ASP A 263 -1.82 20.14 19.39
N TYR A 264 -1.79 18.87 18.98
CA TYR A 264 -2.63 17.83 19.56
C TYR A 264 -2.24 17.52 21.01
N LEU A 265 -0.94 17.34 21.31
CA LEU A 265 -0.45 17.09 22.65
C LEU A 265 -0.71 18.28 23.59
N LYS A 266 -0.47 19.53 23.14
CA LYS A 266 -0.78 20.74 23.91
C LYS A 266 -2.27 20.83 24.26
N LYS A 267 -3.16 20.59 23.28
CA LYS A 267 -4.62 20.56 23.50
C LYS A 267 -5.04 19.45 24.47
N ARG A 268 -4.36 18.30 24.46
CA ARG A 268 -4.58 17.20 25.43
C ARG A 268 -4.09 17.55 26.83
N SER A 269 -2.91 18.14 26.99
CA SER A 269 -2.37 18.50 28.31
C SER A 269 -3.29 19.45 29.09
N ILE A 270 -4.05 20.30 28.39
CA ILE A 270 -5.03 21.21 28.98
C ILE A 270 -6.29 20.45 29.45
N LYS A 271 -6.74 19.43 28.70
CA LYS A 271 -7.90 18.61 29.05
C LYS A 271 -7.42 17.39 29.85
N LYS A 272 -7.32 17.49 31.19
CA LYS A 272 -7.16 16.41 32.21
C LYS A 272 -6.68 15.07 31.61
N LYS A 273 -5.44 14.62 31.91
CA LYS A 273 -4.83 13.35 31.46
C LYS A 273 -5.90 12.28 31.22
N ARG A 274 -6.34 12.13 29.97
CA ARG A 274 -7.31 11.10 29.61
C ARG A 274 -6.58 9.78 29.70
N GLU A 275 -7.12 8.82 30.44
CA GLU A 275 -6.55 7.47 30.52
C GLU A 275 -6.65 6.75 29.17
N MET A 276 -7.67 7.05 28.37
CA MET A 276 -7.89 6.45 27.06
C MET A 276 -7.60 7.42 25.91
N HIS A 277 -6.98 6.89 24.85
CA HIS A 277 -6.73 7.59 23.61
C HIS A 277 -8.04 7.74 22.79
N PRO A 278 -8.61 8.95 22.62
CA PRO A 278 -9.67 9.17 21.63
C PRO A 278 -9.22 8.65 20.27
N SER A 279 -10.09 7.91 19.60
CA SER A 279 -9.87 7.39 18.25
C SER A 279 -11.19 7.01 17.60
N ILE A 280 -11.23 7.08 16.27
CA ILE A 280 -12.37 6.69 15.44
C ILE A 280 -11.89 5.82 14.28
N ILE A 281 -12.66 4.80 13.93
CA ILE A 281 -12.28 3.78 12.94
C ILE A 281 -11.98 4.35 11.55
N THR A 282 -12.67 5.42 11.14
CA THR A 282 -12.53 6.03 9.81
C THR A 282 -11.13 6.59 9.62
N ASP A 283 -10.64 7.35 10.58
CA ASP A 283 -9.32 8.00 10.54
C ASP A 283 -8.22 6.93 10.55
N LEU A 284 -8.36 5.95 11.42
CA LEU A 284 -7.44 4.81 11.52
C LEU A 284 -7.40 4.01 10.20
N SER A 285 -8.55 3.81 9.57
CA SER A 285 -8.65 3.08 8.29
C SER A 285 -8.03 3.86 7.13
N MET A 286 -8.14 5.19 7.13
CA MET A 286 -7.48 6.04 6.12
C MET A 286 -5.95 5.92 6.21
N VAL A 287 -5.39 6.04 7.42
CA VAL A 287 -3.94 5.87 7.63
C VAL A 287 -3.51 4.46 7.27
N ALA A 288 -4.25 3.43 7.71
CA ALA A 288 -3.95 2.05 7.39
C ALA A 288 -3.96 1.78 5.87
N ALA A 289 -4.94 2.34 5.15
CA ALA A 289 -5.01 2.22 3.69
C ALA A 289 -3.79 2.86 3.02
N LEU A 290 -3.39 4.07 3.43
CA LEU A 290 -2.20 4.73 2.90
C LEU A 290 -0.91 3.94 3.21
N CYS A 291 -0.84 3.33 4.38
CA CYS A 291 0.27 2.47 4.78
C CYS A 291 0.37 1.24 3.87
N VAL A 292 -0.73 0.49 3.72
CA VAL A 292 -0.76 -0.74 2.91
C VAL A 292 -0.55 -0.44 1.43
N GLU A 293 -1.07 0.69 0.94
CA GLU A 293 -0.89 1.15 -0.42
C GLU A 293 0.59 1.27 -0.80
N ASP A 294 1.43 1.79 0.11
CA ASP A 294 2.86 1.89 -0.15
C ASP A 294 3.64 0.61 0.17
N ILE A 295 3.17 -0.21 1.12
CA ILE A 295 3.74 -1.54 1.37
C ILE A 295 3.62 -2.42 0.12
N TYR A 296 2.45 -2.50 -0.52
CA TYR A 296 2.32 -3.36 -1.70
C TYR A 296 3.11 -2.80 -2.89
N ARG A 297 3.17 -1.48 -3.08
CA ARG A 297 4.02 -0.86 -4.12
C ARG A 297 5.48 -1.23 -3.92
N TYR A 298 5.94 -1.17 -2.67
CA TYR A 298 7.30 -1.55 -2.28
C TYR A 298 7.59 -3.03 -2.58
N LEU A 299 6.82 -3.94 -1.98
CA LEU A 299 7.06 -5.38 -2.06
C LEU A 299 6.87 -5.94 -3.49
N SER A 300 5.83 -5.49 -4.19
CA SER A 300 5.60 -5.90 -5.59
C SER A 300 6.60 -5.26 -6.56
N LYS A 301 7.23 -4.14 -6.18
CA LYS A 301 8.04 -3.27 -7.05
C LYS A 301 7.25 -2.66 -8.21
N LEU A 302 5.92 -2.53 -8.09
CA LEU A 302 5.05 -1.90 -9.09
C LEU A 302 5.47 -0.45 -9.37
N SER A 303 5.68 0.34 -8.32
CA SER A 303 6.11 1.74 -8.42
C SER A 303 7.00 2.14 -7.25
N LYS A 304 7.68 3.29 -7.36
CA LYS A 304 8.40 3.86 -6.23
C LYS A 304 7.42 4.14 -5.08
N PRO A 305 7.70 3.72 -3.83
CA PRO A 305 6.89 4.12 -2.68
C PRO A 305 7.03 5.62 -2.42
N ARG A 306 5.94 6.25 -2.00
CA ARG A 306 5.86 7.67 -1.65
C ARG A 306 6.38 7.93 -0.24
N LEU A 307 6.19 6.99 0.68
CA LEU A 307 6.65 7.04 2.07
C LEU A 307 8.16 6.93 2.22
N LEU A 308 8.89 6.56 1.17
CA LEU A 308 10.36 6.49 1.21
C LEU A 308 10.92 7.87 1.56
N GLY A 309 11.49 8.00 2.75
CA GLY A 309 12.00 9.27 3.27
C GLY A 309 10.94 10.33 3.63
N ASN A 310 9.65 9.99 3.62
CA ASN A 310 8.56 10.96 3.79
C ASN A 310 7.52 10.51 4.82
N VAL A 311 7.10 11.45 5.67
CA VAL A 311 5.95 11.31 6.57
C VAL A 311 4.80 12.12 6.02
N TYR A 312 3.67 11.47 5.77
CA TYR A 312 2.42 12.13 5.40
C TYR A 312 1.60 12.32 6.66
N SER A 313 1.18 13.54 6.93
CA SER A 313 0.32 13.88 8.06
C SER A 313 -1.00 14.43 7.57
N LEU A 314 -2.10 13.78 7.94
CA LEU A 314 -3.43 14.02 7.42
C LEU A 314 -4.28 14.67 8.51
N ASN A 315 -4.89 15.82 8.20
CA ASN A 315 -5.80 16.49 9.10
C ASN A 315 -7.22 15.93 8.89
N PRO A 316 -7.78 15.14 9.83
CA PRO A 316 -9.06 14.47 9.63
C PRO A 316 -10.25 15.44 9.60
N ILE A 317 -10.09 16.69 10.04
CA ILE A 317 -11.16 17.69 10.07
C ILE A 317 -11.26 18.44 8.74
N THR A 318 -10.11 18.76 8.14
CA THR A 318 -10.04 19.62 6.94
C THR A 318 -9.73 18.84 5.67
N PHE A 319 -9.36 17.56 5.78
CA PHE A 319 -8.79 16.74 4.70
C PHE A 319 -7.50 17.29 4.07
N ASN A 320 -6.91 18.36 4.63
CA ASN A 320 -5.59 18.81 4.24
C ASN A 320 -4.53 17.81 4.70
N TYR A 321 -3.45 17.69 3.93
CA TYR A 321 -2.29 16.89 4.32
C TYR A 321 -1.01 17.69 4.18
N ASN A 322 -0.02 17.35 5.00
CA ASN A 322 1.34 17.84 4.91
C ASN A 322 2.27 16.67 4.60
N ILE A 323 3.29 16.93 3.79
CA ILE A 323 4.39 15.99 3.55
C ILE A 323 5.60 16.55 4.30
N TYR A 324 6.21 15.74 5.14
CA TYR A 324 7.44 16.06 5.82
C TYR A 324 8.54 15.10 5.35
N GLU A 325 9.57 15.64 4.73
CA GLU A 325 10.75 14.88 4.38
C GLU A 325 11.63 14.69 5.62
N ILE A 326 12.10 13.46 5.87
CA ILE A 326 13.08 13.20 6.93
C ILE A 326 14.44 13.67 6.42
N THR A 327 14.81 14.90 6.78
CA THR A 327 16.06 15.53 6.32
C THR A 327 17.12 15.52 7.42
N ASP A 328 18.36 15.84 7.02
CA ASP A 328 19.48 15.99 7.94
C ASP A 328 19.42 17.32 8.72
N THR A 329 18.50 18.24 8.41
CA THR A 329 18.52 19.64 8.86
C THR A 329 17.40 20.00 9.82
#